data_AF-A0A6L7WXY0-F1
#
_entry.id   AF-A0A6L7WXY0-F1
#
_cell.length_a   1.000
_cell.length_b   1.000
_cell.length_c   1.000
_cell.angle_alpha   90.00
_cell.angle_beta   90.00
_cell.angle_gamma   90.00
#
_symmetry.space_group_name_H-M   'P 1'
#
loop_
_entity.id
_entity.type
_entity.pdbx_description
1 polymer ?
#
loop_
_entity_poly.entity_id
_entity_poly.type
_entity_poly.pdbx_seq_one_letter_code
_entity_poly.pdbx_strand_id
1 'polypeptide(L)'
;MKHISLTVGFWLACALPTHAEIIASCGPSAGYSYFYEADLHDAEGWEEARITGTTIFTRSGDDLDVIIQSTVNDENWTRSASDYGAPVAVVNEAGDALHIIVVWDSATELYALDLKRKMFSVVSHKAGVIDVTHALVGPCE
;
A
#
# COMPACT_ATOMS: atom_id res chain seq x y z
N MET A 1 -0.41 47.59 46.72
CA MET A 1 0.73 46.99 46.02
C MET A 1 0.25 45.70 45.38
N LYS A 2 0.16 45.62 44.04
CA LYS A 2 -0.25 44.41 43.30
C LYS A 2 0.97 43.95 42.50
N HIS A 3 1.47 42.75 42.80
CA HIS A 3 2.49 42.09 42.00
C HIS A 3 1.78 41.27 40.91
N ILE A 4 2.00 41.63 39.65
CA ILE A 4 1.61 40.82 38.49
C ILE A 4 2.84 40.00 38.12
N SER A 5 2.81 38.70 38.41
CA SER A 5 3.87 37.77 38.02
C SER A 5 3.53 37.23 36.64
N LEU A 6 4.32 37.60 35.64
CA LEU A 6 4.17 37.16 34.25
C LEU A 6 5.00 35.87 34.05
N THR A 7 4.37 34.71 34.14
CA THR A 7 4.98 33.44 33.72
C THR A 7 4.94 33.35 32.20
N VAL A 8 6.10 33.58 31.58
CA VAL A 8 6.35 33.30 30.16
C VAL A 8 6.40 31.78 30.00
N GLY A 9 5.30 31.19 29.53
CA GLY A 9 5.24 29.78 29.15
C GLY A 9 6.02 29.59 27.84
N PHE A 10 7.24 29.08 27.95
CA PHE A 10 8.05 28.66 26.82
C PHE A 10 7.48 27.35 26.28
N TRP A 11 6.56 27.44 25.32
CA TRP A 11 6.08 26.29 24.56
C TRP A 11 7.23 25.82 23.65
N LEU A 12 7.95 24.78 24.07
CA LEU A 12 8.77 24.00 23.14
C LEU A 12 7.83 23.36 22.14
N ALA A 13 7.72 23.95 20.96
CA ALA A 13 7.20 23.28 19.78
C ALA A 13 8.19 22.16 19.42
N CYS A 14 7.91 20.94 19.88
CA CYS A 14 8.54 19.75 19.33
C CYS A 14 8.09 19.64 17.88
N ALA A 15 8.93 20.13 16.97
CA ALA A 15 8.80 19.89 15.54
C ALA A 15 9.03 18.39 15.30
N LEU A 16 7.95 17.60 15.33
CA LEU A 16 7.98 16.26 14.78
C LEU A 16 8.06 16.40 13.26
N PRO A 17 8.92 15.62 12.57
CA PRO A 17 8.92 15.60 11.12
C PRO A 17 7.58 15.00 10.65
N THR A 18 6.66 15.85 10.19
CA THR A 18 5.32 15.44 9.71
C THR A 18 5.31 15.12 8.22
N HIS A 19 6.46 14.79 7.63
CA HIS A 19 6.52 14.46 6.21
C HIS A 19 6.51 12.95 6.05
N ALA A 20 5.45 12.44 5.44
CA ALA A 20 5.43 11.07 4.95
C ALA A 20 6.44 10.96 3.79
N GLU A 21 7.39 10.05 3.92
CA GLU A 21 8.37 9.70 2.89
C GLU A 21 7.75 8.66 1.96
N ILE A 22 8.03 8.77 0.66
CA ILE A 22 7.69 7.72 -0.31
C ILE A 22 8.82 6.69 -0.27
N ILE A 23 8.51 5.46 0.15
CA ILE A 23 9.44 4.33 0.14
C ILE A 23 9.64 3.81 -1.28
N ALA A 24 8.53 3.65 -2.02
CA ALA A 24 8.53 3.18 -3.40
C ALA A 24 7.24 3.63 -4.10
N SER A 25 7.35 3.88 -5.40
CA SER A 25 6.20 4.08 -6.28
C SER A 25 6.26 3.01 -7.37
N CYS A 26 5.29 2.11 -7.40
CA CYS A 26 5.32 0.93 -8.24
C CYS A 26 4.20 0.94 -9.27
N GLY A 27 4.56 0.73 -10.53
CA GLY A 27 3.65 0.82 -11.66
C GLY A 27 2.83 -0.45 -11.91
N PRO A 28 2.10 -0.50 -13.04
CA PRO A 28 1.33 -1.67 -13.41
C PRO A 28 2.25 -2.88 -13.65
N SER A 29 1.66 -4.07 -13.69
CA SER A 29 2.42 -5.31 -13.90
C SER A 29 3.27 -5.25 -15.17
N ALA A 30 4.36 -6.01 -15.20
CA ALA A 30 5.16 -6.24 -16.41
C ALA A 30 4.48 -7.15 -17.47
N GLY A 31 3.15 -7.21 -17.49
CA GLY A 31 2.37 -7.77 -18.60
C GLY A 31 1.37 -8.86 -18.21
N TYR A 32 1.40 -9.42 -17.01
CA TYR A 32 0.50 -10.52 -16.65
C TYR A 32 0.02 -10.48 -15.19
N SER A 33 -1.20 -10.94 -14.98
CA SER A 33 -1.87 -11.15 -13.70
C SER A 33 -2.36 -12.59 -13.65
N TYR A 34 -2.05 -13.31 -12.57
CA TYR A 34 -2.59 -14.65 -12.36
C TYR A 34 -3.92 -14.55 -11.65
N PHE A 35 -4.98 -15.14 -12.21
CA PHE A 35 -6.27 -15.26 -11.54
C PHE A 35 -6.55 -16.73 -11.24
N TYR A 36 -7.00 -16.98 -10.02
CA TYR A 36 -7.50 -18.27 -9.59
C TYR A 36 -8.85 -18.07 -8.91
N GLU A 37 -9.91 -18.63 -9.49
CA GLU A 37 -11.25 -18.65 -8.92
C GLU A 37 -11.60 -20.08 -8.51
N ALA A 38 -11.63 -20.36 -7.19
CA ALA A 38 -11.75 -21.72 -6.67
C ALA A 38 -13.03 -22.47 -7.11
N ASP A 39 -14.10 -21.75 -7.46
CA ASP A 39 -15.42 -22.29 -7.80
C ASP A 39 -15.74 -22.33 -9.31
N LEU A 40 -14.85 -21.81 -10.18
CA LEU A 40 -15.06 -21.75 -11.62
C LEU A 40 -13.87 -22.40 -12.34
N HIS A 41 -14.06 -23.64 -12.83
CA HIS A 41 -13.07 -24.44 -13.56
C HIS A 41 -12.50 -23.78 -14.84
N ASP A 42 -13.01 -22.62 -15.24
CA ASP A 42 -12.69 -22.00 -16.53
C ASP A 42 -11.78 -20.75 -16.42
N ALA A 43 -11.48 -20.26 -15.20
CA ALA A 43 -10.71 -19.02 -14.99
C ALA A 43 -9.39 -19.28 -14.23
N GLU A 44 -8.55 -20.18 -14.76
CA GLU A 44 -7.20 -20.44 -14.26
C GLU A 44 -6.16 -20.02 -15.30
N GLY A 45 -5.31 -19.05 -14.97
CA GLY A 45 -4.22 -18.69 -15.88
C GLY A 45 -3.59 -17.33 -15.64
N TRP A 46 -2.45 -17.12 -16.31
CA TRP A 46 -1.86 -15.80 -16.49
C TRP A 46 -2.60 -15.09 -17.61
N GLU A 47 -3.29 -14.01 -17.27
CA GLU A 47 -3.92 -13.10 -18.24
C GLU A 47 -3.13 -11.81 -18.34
N GLU A 48 -3.27 -11.10 -19.46
CA GLU A 48 -2.69 -9.76 -19.57
C GLU A 48 -3.28 -8.85 -18.49
N ALA A 49 -2.42 -8.19 -17.71
CA ALA A 49 -2.89 -7.44 -16.55
C ALA A 49 -3.75 -6.25 -16.98
N ARG A 50 -4.99 -6.22 -16.52
CA ARG A 50 -5.95 -5.14 -16.77
C ARG A 50 -5.90 -4.03 -15.71
N ILE A 51 -5.09 -4.19 -14.68
CA ILE A 51 -4.89 -3.17 -13.65
C ILE A 51 -3.89 -2.15 -14.18
N THR A 52 -4.42 -1.03 -14.64
CA THR A 52 -3.69 0.20 -14.94
C THR A 52 -3.68 1.04 -13.66
N GLY A 53 -2.56 1.06 -12.95
CA GLY A 53 -2.45 1.81 -11.71
C GLY A 53 -1.05 1.83 -11.13
N THR A 54 -0.86 2.72 -10.16
CA THR A 54 0.36 2.89 -9.38
C THR A 54 0.05 2.59 -7.92
N THR A 55 0.88 1.76 -7.30
CA THR A 55 0.87 1.53 -5.85
C THR A 55 2.02 2.30 -5.23
N ILE A 56 1.72 3.21 -4.32
CA ILE A 56 2.69 4.07 -3.64
C ILE A 56 2.75 3.65 -2.18
N PHE A 57 3.96 3.35 -1.72
CA PHE A 57 4.23 2.97 -0.35
C PHE A 57 4.81 4.18 0.38
N THR A 58 4.17 4.60 1.46
CA THR A 58 4.62 5.75 2.24
C THR A 58 4.88 5.38 3.70
N ARG A 59 5.74 6.15 4.36
CA ARG A 59 6.06 5.98 5.77
C ARG A 59 6.17 7.32 6.46
N SER A 60 5.51 7.47 7.60
CA SER A 60 5.62 8.64 8.48
C SER A 60 5.95 8.17 9.88
N GLY A 61 7.22 8.29 10.27
CA GLY A 61 7.70 7.66 11.51
C GLY A 61 7.57 6.14 11.41
N ASP A 62 6.82 5.55 12.34
CA ASP A 62 6.56 4.10 12.39
C ASP A 62 5.30 3.70 11.60
N ASP A 63 4.51 4.67 11.13
CA ASP A 63 3.27 4.42 10.42
C ASP A 63 3.54 4.22 8.93
N LEU A 64 3.10 3.07 8.40
CA LEU A 64 3.20 2.72 7.00
C LEU A 64 1.81 2.80 6.35
N ASP A 65 1.75 3.32 5.13
CA ASP A 65 0.51 3.38 4.36
C ASP A 65 0.75 2.91 2.92
N VAL A 66 -0.31 2.40 2.32
CA VAL A 66 -0.32 1.93 0.93
C VAL A 66 -1.41 2.67 0.19
N ILE A 67 -1.01 3.38 -0.87
CA ILE A 67 -1.89 4.21 -1.68
C ILE A 67 -1.98 3.58 -3.07
N ILE A 68 -3.18 3.20 -3.48
CA ILE A 68 -3.46 2.67 -4.82
C ILE A 68 -4.11 3.79 -5.63
N GLN A 69 -3.49 4.14 -6.76
CA GLN A 69 -4.02 5.04 -7.77
C GLN A 69 -4.31 4.24 -9.02
N SER A 70 -5.53 4.28 -9.53
CA SER A 70 -5.89 3.52 -10.73
C SER A 70 -6.96 4.25 -11.54
N THR A 71 -7.04 3.91 -12.82
CA THR A 71 -8.08 4.40 -13.74
C THR A 71 -8.94 3.23 -14.16
N VAL A 72 -10.23 3.27 -13.85
CA VAL A 72 -11.20 2.24 -14.26
C VAL A 72 -12.32 2.94 -15.02
N ASN A 73 -12.61 2.53 -16.25
CA ASN A 73 -13.63 3.14 -17.12
C ASN A 73 -13.47 4.67 -17.27
N ASP A 74 -12.25 5.13 -17.52
CA ASP A 74 -11.88 6.57 -17.62
C ASP A 74 -12.07 7.39 -16.33
N GLU A 75 -12.41 6.74 -15.21
CA GLU A 75 -12.50 7.38 -13.90
C GLU A 75 -11.23 7.11 -13.09
N ASN A 76 -10.54 8.18 -12.69
CA ASN A 76 -9.42 8.11 -11.78
C ASN A 76 -9.92 7.96 -10.35
N TRP A 77 -9.40 6.98 -9.64
CA TRP A 77 -9.63 6.82 -8.22
C TRP A 77 -8.30 6.66 -7.47
N THR A 78 -8.31 7.09 -6.23
CA THR A 78 -7.19 6.93 -5.29
C THR A 78 -7.75 6.39 -3.99
N ARG A 79 -7.09 5.36 -3.43
CA ARG A 79 -7.42 4.79 -2.12
C ARG A 79 -6.15 4.65 -1.31
N SER A 80 -6.13 5.25 -0.13
CA SER A 80 -5.15 4.97 0.91
C SER A 80 -5.71 3.89 1.83
N ALA A 81 -4.86 2.98 2.33
CA ALA A 81 -5.26 2.01 3.34
C ALA A 81 -5.72 2.73 4.62
N SER A 82 -4.97 3.75 5.05
CA SER A 82 -5.30 4.54 6.24
C SER A 82 -6.63 5.31 6.12
N ASP A 83 -6.95 5.89 4.95
CA ASP A 83 -8.22 6.61 4.71
C ASP A 83 -9.45 5.69 4.85
N TYR A 84 -9.27 4.39 4.58
CA TYR A 84 -10.32 3.38 4.67
C TYR A 84 -10.27 2.59 5.99
N GLY A 85 -9.37 2.95 6.92
CA GLY A 85 -9.18 2.24 8.18
C GLY A 85 -8.65 0.81 8.00
N ALA A 86 -8.09 0.48 6.84
CA ALA A 86 -7.50 -0.83 6.56
C ALA A 86 -6.17 -0.97 7.33
N PRO A 87 -6.01 -2.01 8.17
CA PRO A 87 -4.76 -2.25 8.86
C PRO A 87 -3.62 -2.54 7.87
N VAL A 88 -2.48 -1.89 8.11
CA VAL A 88 -1.23 -2.12 7.39
C VAL A 88 -0.18 -2.59 8.37
N ALA A 89 0.51 -3.70 8.06
CA ALA A 89 1.57 -4.22 8.91
C ALA A 89 2.80 -4.63 8.10
N VAL A 90 3.98 -4.35 8.65
CA VAL A 90 5.24 -4.87 8.14
C VAL A 90 5.38 -6.32 8.62
N VAL A 91 5.41 -7.25 7.67
CA VAL A 91 5.61 -8.69 7.94
C VAL A 91 7.10 -9.00 8.09
N ASN A 92 7.94 -8.36 7.27
CA ASN A 92 9.39 -8.51 7.31
C ASN A 92 10.06 -7.28 6.68
N GLU A 93 11.14 -6.81 7.29
CA GLU A 93 12.00 -5.76 6.74
C GLU A 93 13.45 -6.16 6.96
N ALA A 94 14.19 -6.36 5.87
CA ALA A 94 15.56 -6.85 5.91
C ALA A 94 16.38 -6.25 4.76
N GLY A 95 17.20 -5.24 5.07
CA GLY A 95 17.99 -4.54 4.06
C GLY A 95 17.07 -3.88 3.01
N ASP A 96 17.26 -4.27 1.75
CA ASP A 96 16.48 -3.74 0.62
C ASP A 96 15.17 -4.51 0.37
N ALA A 97 14.80 -5.46 1.24
CA ALA A 97 13.57 -6.24 1.12
C ALA A 97 12.52 -5.81 2.16
N LEU A 98 11.31 -5.51 1.69
CA LEU A 98 10.19 -5.10 2.53
C LEU A 98 8.93 -5.90 2.17
N HIS A 99 8.36 -6.59 3.15
CA HIS A 99 7.09 -7.33 3.02
C HIS A 99 6.01 -6.65 3.84
N ILE A 100 4.90 -6.31 3.22
CA ILE A 100 3.79 -5.58 3.84
C ILE A 100 2.51 -6.38 3.62
N ILE A 101 1.67 -6.45 4.65
CA ILE A 101 0.29 -6.95 4.51
C ILE A 101 -0.69 -5.79 4.72
N VAL A 102 -1.69 -5.71 3.85
CA VAL A 102 -2.84 -4.80 3.96
C VAL A 102 -4.11 -5.63 4.05
N VAL A 103 -4.95 -5.33 5.03
CA VAL A 103 -6.22 -6.04 5.25
C VAL A 103 -7.38 -5.10 4.96
N TRP A 104 -7.95 -5.20 3.77
CA TRP A 104 -9.17 -4.51 3.36
C TRP A 104 -10.41 -5.29 3.82
N ASP A 105 -11.56 -4.61 3.87
CA ASP A 105 -12.84 -5.24 4.24
C ASP A 105 -13.19 -6.48 3.40
N SER A 106 -12.79 -6.50 2.12
CA SER A 106 -13.10 -7.58 1.18
C SER A 106 -11.87 -8.33 0.65
N ALA A 107 -10.66 -7.94 1.04
CA ALA A 107 -9.44 -8.52 0.47
C ALA A 107 -8.26 -8.41 1.44
N THR A 108 -7.31 -9.32 1.32
CA THR A 108 -6.01 -9.23 1.97
C THR A 108 -4.93 -9.19 0.91
N GLU A 109 -4.05 -8.21 0.98
CA GLU A 109 -2.97 -8.01 0.01
C GLU A 109 -1.63 -8.15 0.69
N LEU A 110 -0.78 -9.02 0.15
CA LEU A 110 0.60 -9.19 0.57
C LEU A 110 1.51 -8.61 -0.51
N TYR A 111 2.20 -7.53 -0.17
CA TYR A 111 3.19 -6.89 -1.02
C TYR A 111 4.59 -7.36 -0.65
N ALA A 112 5.41 -7.61 -1.66
CA ALA A 112 6.84 -7.85 -1.53
C ALA A 112 7.61 -6.87 -2.40
N LEU A 113 8.45 -6.05 -1.78
CA LEU A 113 9.27 -5.06 -2.44
C LEU A 113 10.75 -5.47 -2.37
N ASP A 114 11.41 -5.43 -3.52
CA ASP A 114 12.87 -5.45 -3.66
C ASP A 114 13.29 -4.03 -4.07
N LEU A 115 13.62 -3.20 -3.08
CA LEU A 115 13.96 -1.78 -3.25
C LEU A 115 15.24 -1.59 -4.07
N LYS A 116 16.16 -2.57 -4.00
CA LYS A 116 17.41 -2.54 -4.76
C LYS A 116 17.19 -2.81 -6.24
N ARG A 117 16.38 -3.82 -6.56
CA ARG A 117 16.02 -4.14 -7.96
C ARG A 117 14.90 -3.27 -8.50
N LYS A 118 14.26 -2.47 -7.63
CA LYS A 118 13.10 -1.65 -7.94
C LYS A 118 11.98 -2.49 -8.55
N MET A 119 11.62 -3.55 -7.85
CA MET A 119 10.56 -4.46 -8.24
C MET A 119 9.62 -4.68 -7.08
N PHE A 120 8.36 -4.90 -7.38
CA PHE A 120 7.41 -5.42 -6.40
C PHE A 120 6.63 -6.60 -6.96
N SER A 121 6.12 -7.41 -6.05
CA SER A 121 5.00 -8.29 -6.31
C SER A 121 3.90 -8.04 -5.30
N VAL A 122 2.67 -8.35 -5.70
CA VAL A 122 1.52 -8.39 -4.79
C VAL A 122 0.75 -9.67 -5.04
N VAL A 123 0.28 -10.28 -3.95
CA VAL A 123 -0.74 -11.31 -3.98
C VAL A 123 -1.95 -10.78 -3.23
N SER A 124 -3.09 -10.68 -3.90
CA SER A 124 -4.37 -10.29 -3.33
C SER A 124 -5.24 -11.52 -3.18
N HIS A 125 -5.77 -11.74 -1.98
CA HIS A 125 -6.78 -12.74 -1.70
C HIS A 125 -8.09 -12.04 -1.39
N LYS A 126 -9.05 -12.11 -2.30
CA LYS A 126 -10.38 -11.50 -2.11
C LYS A 126 -11.30 -12.50 -1.41
N ALA A 127 -11.77 -12.15 -0.22
CA ALA A 127 -12.74 -12.96 0.52
C ALA A 127 -14.16 -12.61 0.02
N GLY A 128 -14.93 -13.61 -0.43
CA GLY A 128 -16.27 -13.41 -1.00
C GLY A 128 -17.01 -14.71 -1.27
N VAL A 129 -18.02 -14.66 -2.15
CA VAL A 129 -18.74 -15.87 -2.62
C VAL A 129 -17.86 -16.72 -3.54
N ILE A 130 -16.81 -16.10 -4.12
CA ILE A 130 -15.76 -16.75 -4.90
C ILE A 130 -14.44 -16.26 -4.30
N ASP A 131 -13.60 -17.18 -3.85
CA ASP A 131 -12.24 -16.86 -3.45
C ASP A 131 -11.41 -16.62 -4.71
N VAL A 132 -10.99 -15.36 -4.90
CA VAL A 132 -10.15 -14.96 -6.02
C VAL A 132 -8.76 -14.65 -5.49
N THR A 133 -7.77 -15.39 -5.97
CA THR A 133 -6.35 -15.03 -5.77
C THR A 133 -5.83 -14.33 -7.03
N HIS A 134 -5.33 -13.11 -6.85
CA HIS A 134 -4.66 -12.34 -7.89
C HIS A 134 -3.18 -12.17 -7.55
N ALA A 135 -2.29 -12.40 -8.51
CA ALA A 135 -0.86 -12.10 -8.35
C ALA A 135 -0.37 -11.16 -9.45
N LEU A 136 0.44 -10.17 -9.06
CA LEU A 136 1.03 -9.18 -9.95
C LEU A 136 2.51 -8.96 -9.61
N VAL A 137 3.31 -8.69 -10.64
CA VAL A 137 4.72 -8.29 -10.52
C VAL A 137 4.97 -7.09 -11.41
N GLY A 138 5.59 -6.03 -10.89
CA GLY A 138 5.85 -4.82 -11.66
C GLY A 138 7.11 -4.07 -11.23
N PRO A 139 7.54 -3.08 -12.02
CA PRO A 139 8.66 -2.22 -11.68
C PRO A 139 8.25 -1.14 -10.67
N CYS A 140 9.23 -0.62 -9.95
CA CYS A 140 9.14 0.57 -9.10
C CYS A 140 10.10 1.65 -9.58
N GLU A 141 9.82 2.90 -9.20
CA GLU A 141 10.66 4.07 -9.45
C GLU A 141 11.47 4.47 -8.21
#